data_AF-A0A6I9PEF3-F1
#
_entry.id   AF-A0A6I9PEF3-F1
#
_cell.length_a   1.000
_cell.length_b   1.000
_cell.length_c   1.000
_cell.angle_alpha   90.00
_cell.angle_beta   90.00
_cell.angle_gamma   90.00
#
_symmetry.space_group_name_H-M   'P 1'
#
loop_
_entity.id
_entity.type
_entity.pdbx_description
1 polymer ?
#
loop_
_entity_poly.entity_id
_entity_poly.type
_entity_poly.pdbx_seq_one_letter_code
_entity_poly.pdbx_strand_id
1 'polypeptide(L)'
;MKTIPCSTAECERGFSLMNNICTDKRSTLLLSNVSHLMMISINGPPVTLFEPRKYVTTWLRSHRSAMQARRQCTPQMPEYKHIWKAL
;
A
#
# COMPACT_ATOMS: atom_id res chain seq x y z
N MET A 1 17.85 20.34 0.19
CA MET A 1 18.14 19.84 1.55
C MET A 1 18.50 18.37 1.43
N LYS A 2 19.75 17.98 1.73
CA LYS A 2 20.18 16.56 1.73
C LYS A 2 20.10 16.08 3.18
N THR A 3 19.11 15.27 3.49
CA THR A 3 18.90 14.69 4.83
C THR A 3 19.57 13.32 4.88
N ILE A 4 20.59 13.18 5.72
CA ILE A 4 21.16 11.88 6.05
C ILE A 4 20.40 11.36 7.27
N PRO A 5 19.95 10.09 7.29
CA PRO A 5 19.29 9.53 8.46
C PRO A 5 20.22 9.63 9.67
N CYS A 6 19.70 10.16 10.77
CA CYS A 6 20.47 10.39 12.00
C CYS A 6 20.85 9.05 12.69
N SER A 7 20.14 7.96 12.38
CA SER A 7 20.36 6.65 12.99
C SER A 7 19.87 5.50 12.09
N THR A 8 20.44 4.31 12.28
CA THR A 8 19.98 3.04 11.68
C THR A 8 18.70 2.51 12.32
N ALA A 9 18.28 3.06 13.47
CA ALA A 9 17.07 2.62 14.18
C ALA A 9 15.79 2.71 13.32
N GLU A 10 15.71 3.69 12.43
CA GLU A 10 14.58 3.83 11.50
C GLU A 10 14.54 2.69 10.48
N CYS A 11 15.71 2.21 10.05
CA CYS A 11 15.82 1.03 9.18
C CYS A 11 15.41 -0.25 9.92
N GLU A 12 15.87 -0.42 11.17
CA GLU A 12 15.54 -1.58 12.01
C GLU A 12 14.03 -1.69 12.30
N ARG A 13 13.38 -0.55 12.53
CA ARG A 13 11.92 -0.47 12.64
C ARG A 13 11.24 -0.92 11.34
N GLY A 14 11.78 -0.52 10.18
CA GLY A 14 11.32 -1.00 8.87
C GLY A 14 11.46 -2.52 8.70
N PHE A 15 12.60 -3.09 9.07
CA PHE A 15 12.81 -4.55 9.01
C PHE A 15 11.84 -5.32 9.92
N SER A 16 11.58 -4.81 11.11
CA SER A 16 10.61 -5.38 12.04
C SER A 16 9.19 -5.37 11.45
N LEU A 17 8.83 -4.30 10.76
CA LEU A 17 7.54 -4.17 10.08
C LEU A 17 7.41 -5.12 8.89
N MET A 18 8.50 -5.34 8.15
CA MET A 18 8.54 -6.31 7.05
C MET A 18 8.22 -7.72 7.54
N ASN A 19 8.67 -8.10 8.75
CA ASN A 19 8.37 -9.39 9.34
C ASN A 19 6.85 -9.61 9.57
N ASN A 20 6.10 -8.54 9.84
CA ASN A 20 4.63 -8.61 9.95
C ASN A 20 3.92 -8.76 8.59
N ILE A 21 4.55 -8.31 7.50
CA ILE A 21 4.01 -8.37 6.14
C ILE A 21 4.36 -9.73 5.51
N CYS A 22 5.62 -10.14 5.62
CA CYS A 22 6.17 -11.40 5.13
C CYS A 22 6.03 -12.50 6.18
N THR A 23 4.78 -12.87 6.50
CA THR A 23 4.49 -14.03 7.34
C THR A 23 4.58 -15.33 6.53
N ASP A 24 4.84 -16.48 7.16
CA ASP A 24 4.92 -17.80 6.48
C ASP A 24 3.70 -18.12 5.60
N LYS A 25 2.51 -17.69 6.02
CA LYS A 25 1.25 -17.86 5.28
C LYS A 25 1.11 -16.94 4.06
N ARG A 26 1.92 -15.89 3.97
CA ARG A 26 1.97 -14.89 2.89
C ARG A 26 3.28 -14.95 2.08
N SER A 27 3.99 -16.07 2.17
CA SER A 27 5.28 -16.34 1.50
C SER A 27 5.24 -16.27 -0.04
N THR A 28 4.04 -16.20 -0.64
CA THR A 28 3.83 -16.08 -2.09
C THR A 28 3.71 -14.64 -2.59
N LEU A 29 3.90 -13.63 -1.73
CA LEU A 29 3.87 -12.22 -2.16
C LEU A 29 5.07 -11.90 -3.05
N LEU A 30 4.82 -11.34 -4.23
CA LEU A 30 5.85 -10.76 -5.08
C LEU A 30 6.59 -9.64 -4.34
N LEU A 31 7.89 -9.50 -4.59
CA LEU A 31 8.73 -8.45 -3.98
C LEU A 31 8.17 -7.04 -4.21
N SER A 32 7.58 -6.78 -5.38
CA SER A 32 6.90 -5.51 -5.68
C SER A 32 5.72 -5.24 -4.73
N ASN A 33 4.93 -6.27 -4.42
CA ASN A 33 3.81 -6.16 -3.50
C ASN A 33 4.27 -5.95 -2.06
N VAL A 34 5.34 -6.63 -1.65
CA VAL A 34 5.97 -6.42 -0.34
C VAL A 34 6.46 -4.97 -0.21
N SER A 35 7.16 -4.47 -1.22
CA SER A 35 7.65 -3.08 -1.25
C SER A 35 6.51 -2.06 -1.14
N HIS A 36 5.42 -2.26 -1.89
CA HIS A 36 4.24 -1.38 -1.79
C HIS A 36 3.60 -1.43 -0.40
N LEU A 37 3.46 -2.60 0.21
CA LEU A 37 2.90 -2.74 1.56
C LEU A 37 3.81 -2.10 2.62
N MET A 38 5.12 -2.23 2.47
CA MET A 38 6.12 -1.56 3.32
C MET A 38 6.00 -0.04 3.22
N MET A 39 5.89 0.50 2.00
CA MET A 39 5.71 1.94 1.78
C MET A 39 4.45 2.46 2.47
N ILE A 40 3.32 1.76 2.33
CA ILE A 40 2.05 2.12 2.99
C ILE A 40 2.19 2.01 4.51
N SER A 41 2.87 0.98 5.01
CA SER A 41 2.96 0.76 6.46
C SER A 41 3.88 1.77 7.16
N ILE A 42 4.90 2.29 6.45
CA ILE A 42 5.82 3.31 6.98
C ILE A 42 5.24 4.72 6.85
N ASN A 43 4.65 5.05 5.69
CA ASN A 43 4.26 6.42 5.35
C ASN A 43 2.75 6.66 5.36
N GLY A 44 1.96 5.60 5.53
CA GLY A 44 0.51 5.69 5.47
C GLY A 44 -0.09 6.41 6.68
N PRO A 45 -1.30 6.95 6.52
CA PRO A 45 -2.02 7.55 7.64
C PRO A 45 -2.33 6.50 8.71
N PRO A 46 -2.43 6.91 9.99
CA PRO A 46 -2.92 6.03 11.06
C PRO A 46 -4.23 5.35 10.67
N VAL A 47 -4.41 4.09 11.06
CA VAL A 47 -5.61 3.30 10.74
C VAL A 47 -6.90 3.98 11.22
N THR A 48 -6.83 4.77 12.29
CA THR A 48 -7.95 5.57 12.82
C THR A 48 -8.42 6.68 11.89
N LEU A 49 -7.52 7.21 11.06
CA LEU A 49 -7.81 8.26 10.07
C LEU A 49 -8.04 7.68 8.66
N PHE A 50 -7.84 6.37 8.50
CA PHE A 50 -8.07 5.71 7.23
C PHE A 50 -9.57 5.53 6.99
N GLU A 51 -10.08 6.12 5.89
CA GLU A 51 -11.47 5.96 5.48
C GLU A 51 -11.59 4.89 4.39
N PRO A 52 -11.83 3.60 4.73
CA PRO A 52 -11.78 2.50 3.77
C PRO A 52 -12.88 2.57 2.72
N ARG A 53 -14.01 3.21 3.04
CA ARG A 53 -15.23 3.21 2.20
C ARG A 53 -14.95 3.75 0.80
N LYS A 54 -14.25 4.88 0.69
CA LYS A 54 -13.92 5.51 -0.61
C LYS A 54 -13.09 4.59 -1.51
N TYR A 55 -12.10 3.94 -0.91
CA TYR A 55 -11.20 3.03 -1.63
C TYR A 55 -11.89 1.74 -2.03
N VAL A 56 -12.66 1.13 -1.12
CA VAL A 56 -13.41 -0.11 -1.39
C VAL A 56 -14.45 0.14 -2.48
N THR A 57 -15.19 1.26 -2.44
CA THR A 57 -16.17 1.57 -3.50
C THR A 57 -15.52 1.77 -4.86
N THR A 58 -14.34 2.38 -4.92
CA THR A 58 -13.60 2.59 -6.17
C THR A 58 -12.98 1.29 -6.67
N TRP A 59 -12.45 0.49 -5.77
CA TRP A 59 -11.92 -0.83 -6.08
C TRP A 59 -13.02 -1.75 -6.61
N LEU A 60 -14.18 -1.83 -5.97
CA LEU A 60 -15.31 -2.64 -6.46
C LEU A 60 -15.87 -2.15 -7.80
N ARG A 61 -15.75 -0.85 -8.12
CA ARG A 61 -16.13 -0.30 -9.42
C ARG A 61 -15.11 -0.63 -10.52
N SER A 62 -13.83 -0.73 -10.19
CA SER A 62 -12.72 -0.92 -11.14
C SER A 62 -12.30 -2.37 -11.30
N HIS A 63 -12.35 -3.15 -10.22
CA HIS A 63 -11.98 -4.55 -10.16
C HIS A 63 -13.23 -5.40 -10.10
N ARG A 64 -13.26 -6.43 -10.95
CA ARG A 64 -14.35 -7.42 -10.95
C ARG A 64 -14.33 -8.13 -9.59
N SER A 65 -15.50 -8.30 -8.97
CA SER A 65 -15.66 -9.39 -8.00
C SER A 65 -15.18 -10.69 -8.66
N ALA A 66 -14.54 -11.59 -7.91
CA ALA A 66 -14.00 -12.85 -8.45
C ALA A 66 -15.05 -13.66 -9.24
N MET A 67 -16.34 -13.40 -9.02
CA MET A 67 -17.49 -14.00 -9.71
C MET A 67 -17.82 -13.40 -11.08
N GLN A 68 -17.36 -12.20 -11.42
CA GLN A 68 -17.85 -11.47 -12.60
C GLN A 68 -16.84 -11.60 -13.75
N ALA A 69 -17.15 -12.50 -14.68
CA ALA A 69 -16.32 -12.88 -15.82
C ALA A 69 -15.80 -11.68 -16.62
N ARG A 70 -14.55 -11.85 -17.10
CA ARG A 70 -13.71 -10.85 -17.78
C ARG A 70 -14.45 -10.11 -18.91
N ARG A 71 -14.68 -8.82 -18.74
CA ARG A 71 -14.74 -7.86 -19.86
C ARG A 71 -13.59 -6.89 -19.71
N GLN A 72 -12.74 -6.82 -20.73
CA GLN A 72 -11.59 -5.91 -20.81
C GLN A 72 -12.10 -4.47 -20.71
N CYS A 73 -11.58 -3.72 -19.74
CA CYS A 73 -11.75 -2.28 -19.70
C CYS A 73 -10.36 -1.69 -19.41
N THR A 74 -9.94 -0.79 -20.28
CA THR A 74 -8.66 -0.08 -20.22
C THR A 74 -8.56 0.68 -18.89
N PRO A 75 -7.44 0.56 -18.15
CA PRO A 75 -7.32 1.19 -16.84
C PRO A 75 -7.18 2.71 -16.99
N GLN A 76 -8.22 3.44 -16.62
CA GLN A 76 -8.12 4.88 -16.35
C GLN A 76 -7.54 5.03 -14.93
N MET A 77 -6.30 5.52 -14.82
CA MET A 77 -5.66 5.76 -13.51
C MET A 77 -6.32 6.95 -12.80
N PRO A 78 -6.93 6.78 -11.61
CA PRO A 78 -7.41 7.93 -10.84
C PRO A 78 -6.23 8.75 -10.32
N GLU A 79 -6.35 10.08 -10.36
CA GLU A 79 -5.29 11.01 -9.99
C GLU A 79 -5.13 11.10 -8.45
N TYR A 80 -4.13 10.41 -7.89
CA TYR A 80 -3.87 10.29 -6.43
C TYR A 80 -3.25 11.55 -5.77
N LYS A 81 -3.37 12.73 -6.41
CA LYS A 81 -2.61 13.95 -6.09
C LYS A 81 -2.86 14.53 -4.69
N HIS A 82 -3.89 14.07 -4.00
CA HIS A 82 -4.31 14.61 -2.70
C HIS A 82 -3.84 13.77 -1.50
N ILE A 83 -3.51 12.49 -1.70
CA ILE A 83 -3.11 11.58 -0.61
C ILE A 83 -1.66 11.85 -0.18
N TRP A 84 -0.80 12.22 -1.12
CA TRP A 84 0.63 12.44 -0.90
C TRP A 84 1.02 13.91 -0.70
N LYS A 85 0.04 14.83 -0.61
CA LYS A 85 0.31 16.26 -0.39
C LYS A 85 0.76 16.60 1.03
N ALA A 86 0.71 15.62 1.94
CA ALA A 86 1.09 15.77 3.35
C ALA A 86 2.41 15.06 3.69
N LEU A 87 3.14 14.57 2.69
CA LEU A 87 4.50 14.06 2.82
C LEU A 87 5.52 15.06 2.27
#